data_AF-A0A3D0N8C4-F1
#
_entry.id   AF-A0A3D0N8C4-F1
#
_cell.length_a   1.000
_cell.length_b   1.000
_cell.length_c   1.000
_cell.angle_alpha   90.00
_cell.angle_beta   90.00
_cell.angle_gamma   90.00
#
_symmetry.space_group_name_H-M   'P 1'
#
loop_
_entity.id
_entity.type
_entity.pdbx_description
1 polymer ?
#
loop_
_entity_poly.entity_id
_entity_poly.type
_entity_poly.pdbx_seq_one_letter_code
_entity_poly.pdbx_strand_id
1 'polypeptide(L)'
;MVCCAQSRWIHGDYCGVATNLIEREQPGSVGMFLQGAQGDVNTCVVHEPEQESLLALDVIAGRYARSVRRGFAEARPLDVDRVEVIRREASFSRREYTLEDFRGLLAEQEAIIHAPGASDTDGQVRLSVVKATAYRRFIEALEQGRPLVKPTVLQAIRIGPLGIYGAPFEIFQAIKNDVLAEARAPVPIVLGVTNDSVSYAPDRTAAARGGYAADQVPLMQGTLPLANIHDELVEALLALDSDLFPQTT
;
A
#
# COMPACT_ATOMS: atom_id res chain seq x y z
N MET A 1 -5.50 6.02 -7.94
CA MET A 1 -4.81 6.36 -9.20
C MET A 1 -5.89 6.67 -10.22
N VAL A 2 -5.80 7.76 -10.97
CA VAL A 2 -6.77 8.08 -12.03
C VAL A 2 -6.34 7.52 -13.37
N CYS A 3 -5.06 7.74 -13.74
CA CYS A 3 -4.55 7.34 -15.05
C CYS A 3 -4.02 5.90 -15.00
N CYS A 4 -4.41 5.07 -15.97
CA CYS A 4 -4.03 3.66 -15.98
C CYS A 4 -2.78 3.37 -16.82
N ALA A 5 -2.41 2.08 -16.94
CA ALA A 5 -1.26 1.59 -17.70
C ALA A 5 -1.30 1.90 -19.21
N GLN A 6 -2.40 2.44 -19.75
CA GLN A 6 -2.49 2.93 -21.12
C GLN A 6 -1.95 4.35 -21.30
N SER A 7 -1.84 5.12 -20.21
CA SER A 7 -1.24 6.46 -20.24
C SER A 7 0.24 6.38 -20.54
N ARG A 8 0.72 7.23 -21.44
CA ARG A 8 2.13 7.34 -21.83
C ARG A 8 2.83 8.55 -21.19
N TRP A 9 2.11 9.32 -20.39
CA TRP A 9 2.60 10.53 -19.75
C TRP A 9 3.22 10.22 -18.39
N ILE A 10 4.31 10.91 -18.05
CA ILE A 10 4.90 10.87 -16.71
C ILE A 10 4.36 12.05 -15.91
N HIS A 11 3.64 11.78 -14.83
CA HIS A 11 3.06 12.80 -13.95
C HIS A 11 2.80 12.23 -12.55
N GLY A 12 2.55 13.10 -11.57
CA GLY A 12 2.26 12.71 -10.18
C GLY A 12 0.79 12.30 -9.92
N ASP A 13 0.05 11.89 -10.95
CA ASP A 13 -1.40 11.64 -10.89
C ASP A 13 -2.20 12.79 -10.20
N TYR A 14 -3.41 12.52 -9.70
CA TYR A 14 -4.31 13.57 -9.20
C TYR A 14 -3.70 14.37 -8.04
N CYS A 15 -2.90 13.73 -7.19
CA CYS A 15 -2.30 14.37 -6.03
C CYS A 15 -1.14 15.29 -6.44
N GLY A 16 -0.34 14.91 -7.44
CA GLY A 16 0.70 15.77 -8.00
C GLY A 16 0.12 16.99 -8.73
N VAL A 17 -0.92 16.78 -9.55
CA VAL A 17 -1.63 17.90 -10.21
C VAL A 17 -2.23 18.84 -9.16
N ALA A 18 -2.92 18.30 -8.17
CA ALA A 18 -3.50 19.12 -7.10
C ALA A 18 -2.43 19.86 -6.29
N THR A 19 -1.30 19.22 -5.98
CA THR A 19 -0.19 19.85 -5.27
C THR A 19 0.36 21.03 -6.06
N ASN A 20 0.60 20.86 -7.37
CA ASN A 20 1.05 21.95 -8.25
C ASN A 20 0.06 23.13 -8.28
N LEU A 21 -1.26 22.86 -8.25
CA LEU A 21 -2.27 23.93 -8.18
C LEU A 21 -2.16 24.72 -6.88
N ILE A 22 -1.97 24.03 -5.76
CA ILE A 22 -1.88 24.65 -4.43
C ILE A 22 -0.57 25.43 -4.26
N GLU A 23 0.56 24.89 -4.69
CA GLU A 23 1.87 25.57 -4.58
C GLU A 23 1.92 26.88 -5.39
N ARG A 24 1.25 26.93 -6.55
CA ARG A 24 1.11 28.16 -7.35
C ARG A 24 0.35 29.26 -6.63
N GLU A 25 -0.61 28.88 -5.79
CA GLU A 25 -1.39 29.81 -4.97
C GLU A 25 -0.62 30.28 -3.72
N GLN A 26 0.44 29.56 -3.35
CA GLN A 26 1.23 29.79 -2.13
C GLN A 26 2.74 29.83 -2.47
N PRO A 27 3.25 30.93 -3.03
CA PRO A 27 4.64 31.02 -3.46
C PRO A 27 5.64 30.67 -2.33
N GLY A 28 6.59 29.79 -2.62
CA GLY A 28 7.60 29.33 -1.67
C GLY A 28 7.18 28.14 -0.80
N SER A 29 5.95 27.65 -0.94
CA SER A 29 5.50 26.40 -0.31
C SER A 29 6.03 25.17 -1.06
N VAL A 30 6.13 24.07 -0.32
CA VAL A 30 6.38 22.73 -0.86
C VAL A 30 5.26 21.83 -0.34
N GLY A 31 4.50 21.25 -1.25
CA GLY A 31 3.44 20.32 -0.95
C GLY A 31 3.95 18.89 -0.96
N MET A 32 3.52 18.13 0.02
CA MET A 32 3.82 16.70 0.12
C MET A 32 2.51 15.95 0.36
N PHE A 33 2.21 15.00 -0.52
CA PHE A 33 1.09 14.11 -0.35
C PHE A 33 1.55 12.83 0.37
N LEU A 34 0.95 12.56 1.52
CA LEU A 34 1.21 11.36 2.31
C LEU A 34 0.09 10.34 2.06
N GLN A 35 0.45 9.15 1.59
CA GLN A 35 -0.51 8.09 1.32
C GLN A 35 -0.97 7.45 2.63
N GLY A 36 -2.28 7.51 2.88
CA GLY A 36 -2.91 6.82 4.01
C GLY A 36 -3.20 5.34 3.70
N ALA A 37 -4.23 4.79 4.35
CA ALA A 37 -4.74 3.45 4.06
C ALA A 37 -5.55 3.43 2.74
N GLN A 38 -4.84 3.24 1.63
CA GLN A 38 -5.42 3.31 0.29
C GLN A 38 -5.80 1.96 -0.32
N GLY A 39 -5.41 0.83 0.26
CA GLY A 39 -5.38 -0.48 -0.40
C GLY A 39 -6.73 -0.99 -0.94
N ASP A 40 -7.84 -0.47 -0.42
CA ASP A 40 -9.22 -0.74 -0.86
C ASP A 40 -9.96 0.50 -1.37
N VAL A 41 -9.21 1.58 -1.68
CA VAL A 41 -9.75 2.85 -2.15
C VAL A 41 -9.31 3.14 -3.57
N ASN A 42 -10.30 3.25 -4.46
CA ASN A 42 -10.10 3.75 -5.81
C ASN A 42 -10.66 5.16 -5.97
N THR A 43 -10.14 5.88 -6.95
CA THR A 43 -10.80 7.10 -7.42
C THR A 43 -12.14 6.74 -8.07
N CYS A 44 -13.04 7.71 -8.19
CA CYS A 44 -14.36 7.46 -8.81
C CYS A 44 -14.30 7.21 -10.33
N VAL A 45 -13.12 7.39 -10.94
CA VAL A 45 -12.80 7.04 -12.32
C VAL A 45 -11.48 6.28 -12.29
N VAL A 46 -11.45 5.06 -12.80
CA VAL A 46 -10.26 4.18 -12.85
C VAL A 46 -10.32 3.30 -14.09
N HIS A 47 -9.16 2.93 -14.63
CA HIS A 47 -9.01 2.02 -15.77
C HIS A 47 -9.63 2.48 -17.10
N GLU A 48 -9.92 3.78 -17.24
CA GLU A 48 -10.38 4.34 -18.51
C GLU A 48 -9.22 4.53 -19.51
N PRO A 49 -9.50 4.56 -20.82
CA PRO A 49 -8.60 5.05 -21.85
C PRO A 49 -7.87 6.35 -21.50
N GLU A 50 -6.70 6.57 -22.11
CA GLU A 50 -5.82 7.72 -21.79
C GLU A 50 -6.57 9.05 -21.82
N GLN A 51 -7.33 9.33 -22.88
CA GLN A 51 -8.04 10.60 -23.04
C GLN A 51 -9.07 10.85 -21.91
N GLU A 52 -9.87 9.84 -21.57
CA GLU A 52 -10.89 9.93 -20.53
C GLU A 52 -10.27 10.03 -19.14
N SER A 53 -9.20 9.26 -18.89
CA SER A 53 -8.39 9.35 -17.68
C SER A 53 -7.80 10.75 -17.48
N LEU A 54 -7.26 11.37 -18.53
CA LEU A 54 -6.68 12.72 -18.46
C LEU A 54 -7.74 13.80 -18.19
N LEU A 55 -8.95 13.67 -18.76
CA LEU A 55 -10.06 14.57 -18.42
C LEU A 55 -10.52 14.39 -16.97
N ALA A 56 -10.59 13.15 -16.49
CA ALA A 56 -10.94 12.85 -15.10
C ALA A 56 -9.87 13.34 -14.11
N LEU A 57 -8.60 13.32 -14.52
CA LEU A 57 -7.46 13.73 -13.71
C LEU A 57 -7.63 15.17 -13.20
N ASP A 58 -7.98 16.11 -14.08
CA ASP A 58 -8.21 17.51 -13.71
C ASP A 58 -9.38 17.67 -12.73
N VAL A 59 -10.46 16.93 -12.94
CA VAL A 59 -11.64 16.97 -12.05
C VAL A 59 -11.31 16.45 -10.67
N ILE A 60 -10.61 15.33 -10.58
CA ILE A 60 -10.26 14.66 -9.32
C ILE A 60 -9.19 15.46 -8.58
N ALA A 61 -8.17 15.96 -9.29
CA ALA A 61 -7.18 16.88 -8.73
C ALA A 61 -7.83 18.16 -8.20
N GLY A 62 -8.77 18.75 -8.95
CA GLY A 62 -9.52 19.93 -8.52
C GLY A 62 -10.37 19.67 -7.27
N ARG A 63 -11.00 18.49 -7.16
CA ARG A 63 -11.72 18.07 -5.93
C ARG A 63 -10.77 17.96 -4.75
N TYR A 64 -9.63 17.31 -4.93
CA TYR A 64 -8.62 17.16 -3.89
C TYR A 64 -8.07 18.53 -3.44
N ALA A 65 -7.71 19.40 -4.38
CA ALA A 65 -7.23 20.75 -4.10
C ALA A 65 -8.25 21.59 -3.32
N ARG A 66 -9.56 21.48 -3.63
CA ARG A 66 -10.61 22.15 -2.84
C ARG A 66 -10.65 21.66 -1.40
N SER A 67 -10.51 20.36 -1.17
CA SER A 67 -10.44 19.82 0.20
C SER A 67 -9.21 20.33 0.95
N VAL A 68 -8.04 20.40 0.30
CA VAL A 68 -6.82 20.97 0.91
C VAL A 68 -7.00 22.45 1.26
N ARG A 69 -7.58 23.26 0.37
CA ARG A 69 -7.87 24.68 0.64
C ARG A 69 -8.78 24.88 1.85
N ARG A 70 -9.79 24.01 1.99
CA ARG A 70 -10.64 24.01 3.19
C ARG A 70 -9.82 23.69 4.44
N GLY A 71 -8.93 22.70 4.35
CA GLY A 71 -7.98 22.38 5.41
C GLY A 71 -7.12 23.57 5.83
N PHE A 72 -6.58 24.33 4.88
CA PHE A 72 -5.82 25.55 5.19
C PHE A 72 -6.65 26.63 5.88
N ALA A 73 -7.89 26.83 5.45
CA ALA A 73 -8.77 27.82 6.07
C ALA A 73 -9.15 27.46 7.52
N GLU A 74 -9.18 26.17 7.85
CA GLU A 74 -9.54 25.65 9.17
C GLU A 74 -8.31 25.29 10.03
N ALA A 75 -7.11 25.38 9.46
CA ALA A 75 -5.87 24.96 10.11
C ALA A 75 -5.58 25.78 11.36
N ARG A 76 -5.11 25.09 12.41
CA ARG A 76 -4.70 25.70 13.68
C ARG A 76 -3.26 25.31 13.98
N PRO A 77 -2.47 26.19 14.62
CA PRO A 77 -1.17 25.81 15.12
C PRO A 77 -1.28 24.59 16.04
N LEU A 78 -0.34 23.66 15.87
CA LEU A 78 -0.16 22.54 16.78
C LEU A 78 0.98 22.89 17.72
N ASP A 79 0.76 22.76 19.03
CA ASP A 79 1.85 22.91 19.99
C ASP A 79 2.76 21.67 19.93
N VAL A 80 4.07 21.89 19.86
CA VAL A 80 5.07 20.83 19.66
C VAL A 80 6.04 20.86 20.82
N ASP A 81 5.75 20.05 21.84
CA ASP A 81 6.58 19.85 23.02
C ASP A 81 7.72 18.86 22.79
N ARG A 82 7.51 17.91 21.87
CA ARG A 82 8.40 16.77 21.67
C ARG A 82 8.41 16.32 20.21
N VAL A 83 9.60 15.97 19.71
CA VAL A 83 9.78 15.26 18.45
C VAL A 83 10.56 13.99 18.72
N GLU A 84 10.03 12.85 18.30
CA GLU A 84 10.66 11.55 18.50
C GLU A 84 10.38 10.66 17.31
N VAL A 85 11.32 9.77 16.99
CA VAL A 85 11.20 8.81 15.90
C VAL A 85 11.56 7.42 16.42
N ILE A 86 10.72 6.44 16.12
CA ILE A 86 11.00 5.03 16.37
C ILE A 86 10.97 4.28 15.04
N ARG A 87 11.91 3.36 14.88
CA ARG A 87 11.93 2.41 13.78
C ARG A 87 12.02 1.00 14.35
N ARG A 88 11.20 0.08 13.86
CA ARG A 88 11.18 -1.31 14.32
C ARG A 88 11.14 -2.25 13.14
N GLU A 89 11.99 -3.26 13.20
CA GLU A 89 11.88 -4.42 12.32
C GLU A 89 10.70 -5.28 12.79
N ALA A 90 9.82 -5.64 11.87
CA ALA A 90 8.62 -6.44 12.12
C ALA A 90 8.53 -7.59 11.13
N SER A 91 8.07 -8.74 11.62
CA SER A 91 7.74 -9.90 10.80
C SER A 91 6.25 -10.16 10.92
N PHE A 92 5.64 -10.53 9.80
CA PHE A 92 4.21 -10.82 9.71
C PHE A 92 4.02 -12.24 9.23
N SER A 93 3.02 -12.92 9.78
CA SER A 93 2.73 -14.30 9.42
C SER A 93 2.35 -14.43 7.94
N ARG A 94 2.81 -15.51 7.33
CA ARG A 94 2.56 -15.82 5.91
C ARG A 94 1.84 -17.14 5.79
N ARG A 95 1.02 -17.28 4.74
CA ARG A 95 0.47 -18.58 4.36
C ARG A 95 1.60 -19.48 3.88
N GLU A 96 1.56 -20.74 4.28
CA GLU A 96 2.58 -21.72 3.92
C GLU A 96 2.32 -22.28 2.52
N TYR A 97 3.41 -22.49 1.77
CA TYR A 97 3.40 -23.12 0.47
C TYR A 97 4.57 -24.10 0.40
N THR A 98 4.29 -25.29 -0.09
CA THR A 98 5.28 -26.33 -0.32
C THR A 98 5.90 -26.20 -1.71
N LEU A 99 7.00 -26.94 -1.93
CA LEU A 99 7.61 -27.07 -3.25
C LEU A 99 6.63 -27.69 -4.27
N GLU A 100 5.77 -28.60 -3.83
CA GLU A 100 4.75 -29.23 -4.68
C GLU A 100 3.68 -28.21 -5.10
N ASP A 101 3.21 -27.37 -4.17
CA ASP A 101 2.23 -26.32 -4.47
C ASP A 101 2.75 -25.39 -5.57
N PHE A 102 3.99 -24.91 -5.45
CA PHE A 102 4.56 -24.02 -6.47
C PHE A 102 4.81 -24.71 -7.81
N ARG A 103 5.15 -26.01 -7.82
CA ARG A 103 5.28 -26.78 -9.05
C ARG A 103 3.92 -26.94 -9.75
N GLY A 104 2.85 -27.19 -8.99
CA GLY A 104 1.49 -27.22 -9.51
C GLY A 104 1.07 -25.88 -10.10
N LEU A 105 1.24 -24.80 -9.33
CA LEU A 105 0.93 -23.45 -9.79
C LEU A 105 1.75 -23.05 -11.03
N LEU A 106 3.02 -23.43 -11.11
CA LEU A 106 3.86 -23.19 -12.27
C LEU A 106 3.34 -23.94 -13.50
N ALA A 107 3.01 -25.23 -13.36
CA ALA A 107 2.48 -26.04 -14.45
C ALA A 107 1.18 -25.45 -15.02
N GLU A 108 0.29 -24.94 -14.17
CA GLU A 108 -0.92 -24.23 -14.61
C GLU A 108 -0.59 -23.01 -15.48
N GLN A 109 0.39 -22.21 -15.08
CA GLN A 109 0.79 -21.03 -15.88
C GLN A 109 1.49 -21.44 -17.17
N GLU A 110 2.35 -22.46 -17.14
CA GLU A 110 3.04 -22.97 -18.32
C GLU A 110 2.06 -23.55 -19.36
N ALA A 111 0.97 -24.19 -18.91
CA ALA A 111 -0.09 -24.64 -19.81
C ALA A 111 -0.76 -23.48 -20.57
N ILE A 112 -0.96 -22.32 -19.91
CA ILE A 112 -1.49 -21.11 -20.55
C ILE A 112 -0.46 -20.52 -21.54
N ILE A 113 0.80 -20.42 -21.11
CA ILE A 113 1.88 -19.82 -21.91
C ILE A 113 2.17 -20.63 -23.17
N HIS A 114 2.07 -21.97 -23.10
CA HIS A 114 2.40 -22.86 -24.20
C HIS A 114 1.18 -23.40 -24.96
N ALA A 115 -0.03 -22.90 -24.66
CA ALA A 115 -1.23 -23.26 -25.39
C ALA A 115 -1.11 -22.88 -26.88
N PRO A 116 -1.64 -23.70 -27.81
CA PRO A 116 -1.69 -23.33 -29.23
C PRO A 116 -2.41 -21.98 -29.43
N GLY A 117 -1.73 -21.04 -30.09
CA GLY A 117 -2.25 -19.69 -30.31
C GLY A 117 -2.02 -18.71 -29.16
N ALA A 118 -1.30 -19.10 -28.10
CA ALA A 118 -0.86 -18.17 -27.07
C ALA A 118 -0.01 -17.04 -27.70
N SER A 119 -0.36 -15.80 -27.35
CA SER A 119 0.27 -14.59 -27.87
C SER A 119 0.47 -13.60 -26.74
N ASP A 120 1.58 -12.88 -26.76
CA ASP A 120 1.87 -11.80 -25.81
C ASP A 120 0.97 -10.57 -26.00
N THR A 121 0.15 -10.54 -27.06
CA THR A 121 -0.94 -9.57 -27.22
C THR A 121 -2.08 -9.82 -26.23
N ASP A 122 -2.24 -11.04 -25.73
CA ASP A 122 -3.22 -11.40 -24.70
C ASP A 122 -2.71 -11.05 -23.29
N GLY A 123 -3.52 -10.28 -22.55
CA GLY A 123 -3.21 -9.90 -21.17
C GLY A 123 -3.12 -11.08 -20.22
N GLN A 124 -3.90 -12.14 -20.43
CA GLN A 124 -3.85 -13.35 -19.61
C GLN A 124 -2.51 -14.06 -19.79
N VAL A 125 -2.04 -14.22 -21.03
CA VAL A 125 -0.74 -14.84 -21.31
C VAL A 125 0.39 -14.04 -20.68
N ARG A 126 0.38 -12.70 -20.82
CA ARG A 126 1.37 -11.83 -20.14
C ARG A 126 1.34 -12.00 -18.62
N LEU A 127 0.15 -12.06 -18.02
CA LEU A 127 0.00 -12.25 -16.58
C LEU A 127 0.50 -13.62 -16.12
N SER A 128 0.26 -14.69 -16.90
CA SER A 128 0.79 -16.03 -16.62
C SER A 128 2.31 -16.05 -16.67
N VAL A 129 2.96 -15.30 -17.57
CA VAL A 129 4.42 -15.15 -17.58
C VAL A 129 4.94 -14.50 -16.29
N VAL A 130 4.26 -13.45 -15.79
CA VAL A 130 4.61 -12.81 -14.50
C VAL A 130 4.52 -13.82 -13.36
N LYS A 131 3.39 -14.55 -13.26
CA LYS A 131 3.17 -15.56 -12.22
C LYS A 131 4.19 -16.70 -12.31
N ALA A 132 4.42 -17.27 -13.49
CA ALA A 132 5.41 -18.32 -13.71
C ALA A 132 6.83 -17.88 -13.30
N THR A 133 7.20 -16.64 -13.61
CA THR A 133 8.49 -16.07 -13.21
C THR A 133 8.62 -16.00 -11.69
N ALA A 134 7.58 -15.58 -10.98
CA ALA A 134 7.58 -15.56 -9.53
C ALA A 134 7.64 -16.98 -8.93
N TYR A 135 6.86 -17.93 -9.44
CA TYR A 135 6.85 -19.31 -8.96
C TYR A 135 8.20 -20.02 -9.14
N ARG A 136 8.88 -19.81 -10.27
CA ARG A 136 10.25 -20.32 -10.47
C ARG A 136 11.22 -19.81 -9.41
N ARG A 137 11.10 -18.53 -9.00
CA ARG A 137 11.93 -17.96 -7.91
C ARG A 137 11.62 -18.58 -6.55
N PHE A 138 10.34 -18.86 -6.25
CA PHE A 138 9.96 -19.56 -5.02
C PHE A 138 10.50 -20.99 -4.99
N ILE A 139 10.36 -21.74 -6.09
CA ILE A 139 10.90 -23.09 -6.25
C ILE A 139 12.41 -23.08 -6.01
N GLU A 140 13.15 -22.20 -6.69
CA GLU A 140 14.60 -22.08 -6.53
C GLU A 140 14.98 -21.77 -5.07
N ALA A 141 14.28 -20.84 -4.43
CA ALA A 141 14.54 -20.49 -3.04
C ALA A 141 14.30 -21.67 -2.09
N LEU A 142 13.20 -22.42 -2.27
CA LEU A 142 12.90 -23.60 -1.46
C LEU A 142 13.93 -24.73 -1.68
N GLU A 143 14.32 -25.01 -2.92
CA GLU A 143 15.33 -26.03 -3.26
C GLU A 143 16.71 -25.69 -2.67
N GLN A 144 17.03 -24.40 -2.55
CA GLN A 144 18.27 -23.91 -1.94
C GLN A 144 18.15 -23.68 -0.42
N GLY A 145 17.00 -23.94 0.20
CA GLY A 145 16.77 -23.68 1.62
C GLY A 145 16.79 -22.20 2.01
N ARG A 146 16.56 -21.29 1.06
CA ARG A 146 16.47 -19.84 1.31
C ARG A 146 15.11 -19.48 1.93
N PRO A 147 15.08 -18.59 2.93
CA PRO A 147 13.81 -18.16 3.52
C PRO A 147 12.96 -17.38 2.50
N LEU A 148 11.67 -17.69 2.45
CA LEU A 148 10.68 -16.99 1.62
C LEU A 148 10.09 -15.75 2.30
N VAL A 149 10.29 -15.63 3.61
CA VAL A 149 9.80 -14.52 4.41
C VAL A 149 10.98 -13.65 4.80
N LYS A 150 10.82 -12.35 4.62
CA LYS A 150 11.78 -11.34 5.08
C LYS A 150 11.06 -10.40 6.05
N PRO A 151 11.73 -9.98 7.12
CA PRO A 151 11.21 -8.91 7.95
C PRO A 151 11.14 -7.62 7.14
N THR A 152 10.32 -6.70 7.59
CA THR A 152 10.19 -5.35 7.03
C THR A 152 10.21 -4.31 8.14
N VAL A 153 10.05 -3.04 7.79
CA VAL A 153 10.29 -1.91 8.68
C VAL A 153 8.99 -1.16 8.91
N LEU A 154 8.62 -1.04 10.18
CA LEU A 154 7.65 -0.06 10.64
C LEU A 154 8.39 1.17 11.17
N GLN A 155 7.80 2.34 10.99
CA GLN A 155 8.34 3.59 11.51
C GLN A 155 7.22 4.41 12.12
N ALA A 156 7.51 5.04 13.26
CA ALA A 156 6.61 5.99 13.86
C ALA A 156 7.34 7.30 14.16
N ILE A 157 6.63 8.42 14.02
CA ILE A 157 7.13 9.76 14.29
C ILE A 157 6.11 10.47 15.18
N ARG A 158 6.58 10.98 16.32
CA ARG A 158 5.83 11.91 17.16
C ARG A 158 6.25 13.34 16.84
N ILE A 159 5.27 14.22 16.69
CA ILE A 159 5.46 15.68 16.63
C ILE A 159 4.39 16.32 17.52
N GLY A 160 4.74 16.60 18.77
CA GLY A 160 3.79 17.07 19.78
C GLY A 160 2.68 16.03 20.00
N PRO A 161 1.41 16.39 19.80
CA PRO A 161 0.27 15.47 19.88
C PRO A 161 0.03 14.63 18.62
N LEU A 162 0.79 14.86 17.54
CA LEU A 162 0.69 14.11 16.29
C LEU A 162 1.50 12.82 16.37
N GLY A 163 0.86 11.69 16.12
CA GLY A 163 1.50 10.39 15.92
C GLY A 163 1.35 9.94 14.47
N ILE A 164 2.46 9.78 13.75
CA ILE A 164 2.49 9.29 12.36
C ILE A 164 3.03 7.86 12.38
N TYR A 165 2.27 6.91 11.86
CA TYR A 165 2.57 5.48 11.86
C TYR A 165 2.69 4.96 10.43
N GLY A 166 3.92 4.75 9.96
CA GLY A 166 4.24 4.26 8.63
C GLY A 166 4.43 2.75 8.59
N ALA A 167 3.75 2.09 7.65
CA ALA A 167 3.98 0.69 7.31
C ALA A 167 4.20 0.50 5.79
N PRO A 168 4.86 -0.58 5.37
CA PRO A 168 5.25 -0.82 3.98
C PRO A 168 4.19 -1.58 3.18
N PHE A 169 2.92 -1.32 3.45
CA PHE A 169 1.79 -2.02 2.84
C PHE A 169 0.83 -1.08 2.13
N GLU A 170 0.09 -1.62 1.16
CA GLU A 170 -1.17 -1.03 0.70
C GLU A 170 -2.28 -1.38 1.71
N ILE A 171 -2.42 -0.55 2.76
CA ILE A 171 -3.27 -0.82 3.92
C ILE A 171 -4.74 -0.58 3.62
N PHE A 172 -5.61 -1.52 4.01
CA PHE A 172 -7.07 -1.35 3.91
C PHE A 172 -7.61 -0.44 5.02
N GLN A 173 -8.70 0.28 4.72
CA GLN A 173 -9.26 1.30 5.63
C GLN A 173 -9.60 0.76 7.02
N ALA A 174 -10.11 -0.48 7.13
CA ALA A 174 -10.51 -1.05 8.42
C ALA A 174 -9.32 -1.17 9.40
N ILE A 175 -8.14 -1.57 8.94
CA ILE A 175 -6.93 -1.66 9.78
C ILE A 175 -6.58 -0.29 10.35
N LYS A 176 -6.58 0.75 9.50
CA LYS A 176 -6.34 2.13 9.96
C LYS A 176 -7.39 2.50 11.01
N ASN A 177 -8.67 2.24 10.75
CA ASN A 177 -9.74 2.64 11.66
C ASN A 177 -9.55 2.01 13.06
N ASP A 178 -9.17 0.74 13.12
CA ASP A 178 -8.88 0.04 14.38
C ASP A 178 -7.67 0.66 15.11
N VAL A 179 -6.59 1.00 14.38
CA VAL A 179 -5.45 1.75 14.98
C VAL A 179 -5.89 3.12 15.52
N LEU A 180 -6.67 3.90 14.76
CA LEU A 180 -7.09 5.23 15.20
C LEU A 180 -8.04 5.18 16.41
N ALA A 181 -8.80 4.10 16.56
CA ALA A 181 -9.73 3.91 17.68
C ALA A 181 -9.01 3.65 19.00
N GLU A 182 -7.80 3.07 18.95
CA GLU A 182 -7.06 2.61 20.13
C GLU A 182 -5.77 3.39 20.40
N ALA A 183 -5.28 4.17 19.42
CA ALA A 183 -4.08 4.97 19.57
C ALA A 183 -4.21 5.99 20.71
N ARG A 184 -3.12 6.16 21.47
CA ARG A 184 -2.98 7.13 22.55
C ARG A 184 -2.62 8.51 22.03
N ALA A 185 -1.98 8.60 20.86
CA ALA A 185 -1.72 9.87 20.21
C ALA A 185 -3.03 10.65 20.04
N PRO A 186 -3.11 11.91 20.49
CA PRO A 186 -4.32 12.72 20.30
C PRO A 186 -4.70 12.94 18.84
N VAL A 187 -3.69 12.94 17.94
CA VAL A 187 -3.90 13.02 16.49
C VAL A 187 -3.12 11.88 15.82
N PRO A 188 -3.71 10.68 15.70
CA PRO A 188 -3.06 9.55 15.03
C PRO A 188 -3.26 9.60 13.51
N ILE A 189 -2.22 9.29 12.75
CA ILE A 189 -2.24 9.16 11.29
C ILE A 189 -1.51 7.87 10.90
N VAL A 190 -2.15 7.02 10.11
CA VAL A 190 -1.51 5.83 9.52
C VAL A 190 -1.17 6.09 8.06
N LEU A 191 0.07 5.77 7.68
CA LEU A 191 0.59 5.88 6.33
C LEU A 191 0.93 4.50 5.77
N GLY A 192 0.53 4.26 4.53
CA GLY A 192 0.90 3.08 3.75
C GLY A 192 2.11 3.34 2.85
N VAL A 193 2.70 2.27 2.32
CA VAL A 193 3.78 2.32 1.32
C VAL A 193 4.98 3.18 1.78
N THR A 194 5.36 3.04 3.05
CA THR A 194 6.52 3.73 3.62
C THR A 194 7.68 2.77 3.85
N ASN A 195 8.92 3.24 3.66
CA ASN A 195 10.18 2.51 3.85
C ASN A 195 10.43 1.29 2.93
N ASP A 196 9.39 0.56 2.53
CA ASP A 196 9.43 -0.65 1.70
C ASP A 196 8.08 -0.85 0.97
N SER A 197 7.94 -1.89 0.13
CA SER A 197 6.72 -2.24 -0.59
C SER A 197 6.46 -3.75 -0.55
N VAL A 198 5.63 -4.19 0.40
CA VAL A 198 5.48 -5.61 0.81
C VAL A 198 4.11 -6.19 0.43
N SER A 199 3.38 -5.55 -0.49
CA SER A 199 2.02 -5.90 -0.98
C SER A 199 0.86 -5.27 -0.17
N TYR A 200 -0.35 -5.77 -0.39
CA TYR A 200 -1.57 -5.35 0.32
C TYR A 200 -1.60 -5.85 1.76
N ALA A 201 -2.17 -5.03 2.64
CA ALA A 201 -2.65 -5.45 3.95
C ALA A 201 -4.18 -5.45 3.95
N PRO A 202 -4.82 -6.56 3.49
CA PRO A 202 -6.28 -6.68 3.50
C PRO A 202 -6.85 -6.74 4.91
N ASP A 203 -8.09 -6.27 5.05
CA ASP A 203 -8.85 -6.51 6.28
C ASP A 203 -9.30 -7.98 6.41
N ARG A 204 -9.86 -8.35 7.57
CA ARG A 204 -10.29 -9.74 7.85
C ARG A 204 -11.31 -10.25 6.82
N THR A 205 -12.23 -9.39 6.38
CA THR A 205 -13.28 -9.75 5.40
C THR A 205 -12.67 -10.04 4.04
N ALA A 206 -11.79 -9.18 3.56
CA ALA A 206 -11.09 -9.34 2.29
C ALA A 206 -10.11 -10.51 2.32
N ALA A 207 -9.41 -10.72 3.44
CA ALA A 207 -8.51 -11.85 3.63
C ALA A 207 -9.26 -13.19 3.62
N ALA A 208 -10.43 -13.26 4.28
CA ALA A 208 -11.28 -14.46 4.29
C ALA A 208 -11.91 -14.75 2.93
N ARG A 209 -12.32 -13.70 2.20
CA ARG A 209 -12.83 -13.84 0.82
C ARG A 209 -11.74 -14.29 -0.16
N GLY A 210 -10.49 -13.92 0.11
CA GLY A 210 -9.39 -14.07 -0.84
C GLY A 210 -9.53 -13.13 -2.05
N GLY A 211 -8.81 -13.47 -3.11
CA GLY A 211 -8.84 -12.78 -4.39
C GLY A 211 -7.58 -11.99 -4.70
N TYR A 212 -7.73 -10.91 -5.46
CA TYR A 212 -6.61 -10.18 -6.07
C TYR A 212 -5.59 -9.69 -5.04
N ALA A 213 -6.02 -8.86 -4.08
CA ALA A 213 -5.13 -8.27 -3.07
C ALA A 213 -4.57 -9.29 -2.07
N ALA A 214 -5.39 -10.25 -1.64
CA ALA A 214 -5.01 -11.19 -0.58
C ALA A 214 -4.17 -12.37 -1.09
N ASP A 215 -4.45 -12.90 -2.28
CA ASP A 215 -3.86 -14.15 -2.77
C ASP A 215 -2.95 -13.94 -3.98
N GLN A 216 -3.39 -13.16 -4.97
CA GLN A 216 -2.68 -13.09 -6.25
C GLN A 216 -1.51 -12.11 -6.23
N VAL A 217 -1.72 -10.87 -5.77
CA VAL A 217 -0.70 -9.82 -5.79
C VAL A 217 0.55 -10.19 -5.00
N PRO A 218 0.46 -10.74 -3.77
CA PRO A 218 1.65 -11.16 -3.03
C PRO A 218 2.52 -12.09 -3.87
N LEU A 219 1.91 -13.14 -4.44
CA LEU A 219 2.60 -14.12 -5.25
C LEU A 219 3.21 -13.52 -6.52
N MET A 220 2.50 -12.63 -7.21
CA MET A 220 3.03 -11.91 -8.38
C MET A 220 4.24 -11.04 -8.04
N GLN A 221 4.26 -10.46 -6.84
CA GLN A 221 5.36 -9.64 -6.34
C GLN A 221 6.52 -10.47 -5.76
N GLY A 222 6.38 -11.80 -5.70
CA GLY A 222 7.41 -12.68 -5.16
C GLY A 222 7.46 -12.70 -3.62
N THR A 223 6.34 -12.40 -2.95
CA THR A 223 6.16 -12.58 -1.51
C THR A 223 5.00 -13.53 -1.23
N LEU A 224 5.05 -14.25 -0.10
CA LEU A 224 3.91 -15.10 0.29
C LEU A 224 2.71 -14.25 0.72
N PRO A 225 1.47 -14.70 0.48
CA PRO A 225 0.26 -14.11 1.06
C PRO A 225 0.37 -13.98 2.58
N LEU A 226 -0.14 -12.88 3.13
CA LEU A 226 -0.17 -12.68 4.58
C LEU A 226 -1.27 -13.54 5.21
N ALA A 227 -0.99 -14.12 6.38
CA ALA A 227 -1.94 -14.99 7.07
C ALA A 227 -2.86 -14.22 8.02
N ASN A 228 -2.33 -13.27 8.79
CA ASN A 228 -3.08 -12.52 9.81
C ASN A 228 -2.76 -11.02 9.87
N ILE A 229 -2.53 -10.40 8.70
CA ILE A 229 -2.01 -9.02 8.65
C ILE A 229 -2.89 -7.98 9.34
N HIS A 230 -4.22 -8.15 9.37
CA HIS A 230 -5.07 -7.16 10.02
C HIS A 230 -4.67 -7.02 11.50
N ASP A 231 -4.78 -8.10 12.27
CA ASP A 231 -4.53 -8.09 13.70
C ASP A 231 -3.06 -7.75 14.01
N GLU A 232 -2.13 -8.39 13.31
CA GLU A 232 -0.69 -8.19 13.54
C GLU A 232 -0.23 -6.76 13.24
N LEU A 233 -0.79 -6.12 12.21
CA LEU A 233 -0.41 -4.74 11.88
C LEU A 233 -1.04 -3.74 12.85
N VAL A 234 -2.29 -3.96 13.29
CA VAL A 234 -2.91 -3.12 14.34
C VAL A 234 -2.06 -3.18 15.60
N GLU A 235 -1.73 -4.39 16.07
CA GLU A 235 -0.91 -4.60 17.27
C GLU A 235 0.47 -3.92 17.13
N ALA A 236 1.16 -4.14 16.01
CA ALA A 236 2.49 -3.60 15.80
C ALA A 236 2.52 -2.07 15.75
N LEU A 237 1.51 -1.43 15.13
CA LEU A 237 1.41 0.03 15.07
C LEU A 237 1.01 0.63 16.43
N LEU A 238 0.10 0.00 17.17
CA LEU A 238 -0.28 0.42 18.53
C LEU A 238 0.86 0.25 19.54
N ALA A 239 1.74 -0.72 19.34
CA ALA A 239 2.96 -0.85 20.13
C ALA A 239 3.90 0.35 19.91
N LEU A 240 4.06 0.82 18.66
CA LEU A 240 4.85 2.03 18.37
C LEU A 240 4.20 3.29 18.95
N ASP A 241 2.87 3.40 18.86
CA ASP A 241 2.10 4.49 19.48
C ASP A 241 2.32 4.51 21.01
N SER A 242 2.20 3.36 21.66
CA SER A 242 2.37 3.24 23.12
C SER A 242 3.76 3.64 23.59
N ASP A 243 4.80 3.39 22.80
CA ASP A 243 6.17 3.80 23.09
C ASP A 243 6.36 5.32 22.94
N LEU A 244 5.76 5.92 21.91
CA LEU A 244 5.82 7.37 21.67
C LEU A 244 4.93 8.19 22.63
N PHE A 245 3.85 7.57 23.11
CA PHE A 245 2.81 8.16 23.97
C PHE A 245 2.56 7.25 25.20
N PRO A 246 3.52 7.16 26.13
CA PRO A 246 3.35 6.36 27.34
C PRO A 246 2.25 6.96 28.24
N GLN A 247 1.54 6.10 28.98
CA GLN A 247 0.60 6.57 30.00
C GLN A 247 1.36 7.33 31.08
N THR A 248 0.87 8.53 31.41
CA THR A 248 1.35 9.26 32.58
C THR A 248 0.87 8.50 33.83
N THR A 249 1.81 7.95 34.60
CA THR A 249 1.56 7.36 35.92
C THR A 249 1.07 8.39 36.93
#